data_AF-A0A8C9X2P7-F1
#
_entry.id   AF-A0A8C9X2P7-F1
#
_cell.length_a   1.000
_cell.length_b   1.000
_cell.length_c   1.000
_cell.angle_alpha   90.00
_cell.angle_beta   90.00
_cell.angle_gamma   90.00
#
_symmetry.space_group_name_H-M   'P 1'
#
loop_
_entity.id
_entity.type
_entity.pdbx_description
1 polymer ?
#
loop_
_entity_poly.entity_id
_entity_poly.type
_entity_poly.pdbx_seq_one_letter_code
_entity_poly.pdbx_strand_id
1 'polypeptide(L)'
;MAQVSGKICIFDFGVNCPFFKCTTLKMGLFIIDDKGILRQITINDLPVGRSVDETMRLVQAFQFTDKHGEVCPAGWKPGSDTIKPDVQKSKDFFSKQ
;
A
#
# COMPACT_ATOMS: atom_id res chain seq x y z
N MET A 1 8.49 13.85 -6.67
CA MET A 1 8.35 13.47 -8.11
C MET A 1 7.22 12.47 -8.20
N ALA A 2 6.29 12.58 -9.16
CA ALA A 2 5.26 11.57 -9.34
C ALA A 2 5.82 10.42 -10.18
N GLN A 3 5.92 9.23 -9.60
CA GLN A 3 6.29 8.02 -10.36
C GLN A 3 5.00 7.29 -10.73
N VAL A 4 4.68 7.23 -12.02
CA VAL A 4 3.52 6.51 -12.53
C VAL A 4 3.96 5.08 -12.85
N SER A 5 3.55 4.13 -12.03
CA SER A 5 3.81 2.70 -12.23
C SER A 5 2.46 2.01 -12.47
N GLY A 6 2.11 1.80 -13.75
CA GLY A 6 0.94 1.02 -14.17
C GLY A 6 -0.37 1.42 -13.51
N LYS A 7 -1.10 2.39 -14.09
CA LYS A 7 -2.43 2.88 -13.67
C LYS A 7 -2.57 3.42 -12.24
N ILE A 8 -1.56 3.23 -11.39
CA ILE A 8 -1.50 3.71 -10.02
C ILE A 8 -0.51 4.87 -9.96
N CYS A 9 -0.96 5.97 -9.37
CA CYS A 9 -0.17 7.19 -9.25
C CYS A 9 0.40 7.29 -7.84
N ILE A 10 1.73 7.39 -7.74
CA ILE A 10 2.45 7.62 -6.49
C ILE A 10 2.72 9.11 -6.37
N PHE A 11 2.14 9.75 -5.37
CA PHE A 11 2.37 11.17 -5.11
C PHE A 11 3.25 11.40 -3.88
N ASP A 12 4.18 12.34 -4.02
CA ASP A 12 5.02 12.86 -2.95
C ASP A 12 4.47 14.23 -2.55
N PHE A 13 3.62 14.28 -1.52
CA PHE A 13 3.15 15.54 -0.95
C PHE A 13 3.77 15.78 0.42
N GLY A 14 4.16 17.03 0.68
CA GLY A 14 4.50 17.47 2.03
C GLY A 14 3.24 17.54 2.88
N VAL A 15 3.15 16.69 3.90
CA VAL A 15 1.97 16.65 4.78
C VAL A 15 2.18 17.65 5.91
N ASN A 16 1.35 18.71 5.95
CA ASN A 16 1.29 19.59 7.11
C ASN A 16 0.44 18.89 8.19
N CYS A 17 1.08 18.54 9.30
CA CYS A 17 0.45 17.78 10.37
C CYS A 17 0.14 18.75 11.53
N PRO A 18 -1.06 19.35 11.60
CA PRO A 18 -1.37 20.41 12.58
C PRO A 18 -1.38 19.94 14.04
N PHE A 19 -1.36 18.62 14.28
CA PHE A 19 -1.46 18.02 15.61
C PHE A 19 -0.12 17.92 16.35
N PHE A 20 1.00 17.98 15.62
CA PHE A 20 2.33 18.09 16.21
C PHE A 20 2.84 19.50 15.91
N LYS A 21 3.38 20.22 16.89
CA LYS A 21 4.03 21.54 16.76
C LYS A 21 5.32 21.49 15.91
N CYS A 22 5.33 20.72 14.83
CA CYS A 22 6.43 20.56 13.91
C CYS A 22 5.96 21.16 12.59
N THR A 23 6.39 22.39 12.29
CA THR A 23 6.21 23.10 11.01
C THR A 23 6.93 22.40 9.85
N THR A 24 7.43 21.19 10.07
CA THR A 24 8.32 20.49 9.17
C THR A 24 7.54 19.55 8.27
N LEU A 25 7.76 19.72 6.97
CA LEU A 25 7.16 18.90 5.92
C LEU A 25 7.64 17.45 6.10
N LYS A 26 6.72 16.55 6.42
CA LYS A 26 7.00 15.11 6.45
C LYS A 26 6.93 14.54 5.04
N MET A 27 7.77 13.54 4.77
CA MET A 27 7.75 12.83 3.49
C MET A 27 6.56 11.88 3.46
N GLY A 28 5.48 12.32 2.80
CA GLY A 28 4.30 11.50 2.53
C GLY A 28 4.42 10.79 1.18
N LEU A 29 4.05 9.52 1.14
CA LEU A 29 3.80 8.75 -0.07
C LEU A 29 2.33 8.35 -0.10
N PHE A 30 1.67 8.62 -1.22
CA PHE A 30 0.26 8.33 -1.43
C PHE A 30 0.11 7.39 -2.62
N ILE A 31 -0.59 6.27 -2.43
CA ILE A 31 -0.95 5.34 -3.50
C ILE A 31 -2.42 5.58 -3.85
N ILE A 32 -2.65 6.08 -5.07
CA ILE A 32 -3.99 6.38 -5.59
C ILE A 32 -4.29 5.43 -6.75
N ASP A 33 -5.48 4.82 -6.71
CA ASP A 33 -5.94 3.92 -7.78
C ASP A 33 -6.39 4.65 -9.05
N ASP A 34 -6.78 3.89 -10.07
CA ASP A 34 -7.26 4.42 -11.36
C ASP A 34 -8.63 5.10 -11.28
N LYS A 35 -9.34 4.95 -10.16
CA LYS A 35 -10.62 5.61 -9.85
C LYS A 35 -10.42 6.88 -9.03
N GLY A 36 -9.18 7.25 -8.71
CA GLY A 36 -8.87 8.41 -7.88
C GLY A 36 -9.08 8.17 -6.38
N ILE A 37 -9.23 6.91 -5.95
CA ILE A 37 -9.42 6.55 -4.54
C ILE A 37 -8.04 6.36 -3.89
N LEU A 38 -7.83 7.02 -2.75
CA LEU A 38 -6.63 6.85 -1.94
C LEU A 38 -6.65 5.49 -1.23
N ARG A 39 -5.68 4.63 -1.54
CA ARG A 39 -5.61 3.26 -1.01
C ARG A 39 -4.61 3.09 0.12
N GLN A 40 -3.52 3.84 0.10
CA GLN A 40 -2.45 3.71 1.08
C GLN A 40 -1.71 5.04 1.26
N ILE A 41 -1.32 5.32 2.51
CA ILE A 41 -0.54 6.49 2.89
C ILE A 41 0.63 6.02 3.76
N THR A 42 1.85 6.35 3.36
CA THR A 42 3.05 6.22 4.20
C THR A 42 3.52 7.61 4.58
N ILE A 43 3.73 7.87 5.88
CA ILE A 43 4.31 9.12 6.37
C ILE A 43 5.56 8.77 7.16
N ASN A 44 6.71 9.16 6.64
CA ASN A 44 7.99 8.98 7.33
C ASN A 44 8.45 10.32 7.94
N ASP A 45 9.18 10.21 9.04
CA ASP A 45 9.90 11.35 9.59
C ASP A 45 11.12 11.72 8.71
N LEU A 46 11.63 12.93 8.86
CA LEU A 46 12.67 13.49 8.00
C LEU A 46 13.95 12.64 7.84
N PRO A 47 14.52 12.03 8.90
CA PRO A 47 15.78 11.31 8.75
C PRO A 47 15.59 9.90 8.15
N VAL A 48 14.35 9.43 8.00
CA VAL A 48 14.05 8.05 7.58
C VAL A 48 13.56 8.03 6.13
N GLY A 49 14.38 7.46 5.25
CA GLY A 49 14.03 7.23 3.85
C GLY A 49 12.86 6.25 3.66
N ARG A 50 12.31 6.25 2.46
CA ARG A 50 11.21 5.34 2.06
C ARG A 50 11.78 4.09 1.40
N SER A 51 11.04 2.99 1.47
CA SER A 51 11.36 1.77 0.73
C SER A 51 10.62 1.72 -0.60
N VAL A 52 11.38 1.69 -1.71
CA VAL A 52 10.84 1.53 -3.06
C VAL A 52 10.25 0.13 -3.25
N ASP A 53 10.90 -0.90 -2.69
CA ASP A 53 10.44 -2.29 -2.78
C ASP A 53 9.08 -2.47 -2.11
N GLU A 54 8.87 -1.83 -0.95
CA GLU A 54 7.57 -1.88 -0.27
C GLU A 54 6.49 -1.15 -1.06
N THR A 55 6.84 -0.02 -1.66
CA THR A 55 5.91 0.72 -2.53
C THR A 55 5.49 -0.13 -3.72
N MET A 56 6.44 -0.79 -4.39
CA MET A 56 6.15 -1.69 -5.51
C MET A 56 5.30 -2.90 -5.07
N ARG A 57 5.62 -3.50 -3.91
CA ARG A 57 4.85 -4.61 -3.33
C ARG A 57 3.39 -4.22 -3.08
N LEU A 58 3.17 -3.04 -2.51
CA LEU A 58 1.82 -2.51 -2.26
C LEU A 58 1.05 -2.27 -3.57
N VAL A 59 1.69 -1.65 -4.57
CA VAL A 59 1.09 -1.44 -5.90
C VAL A 59 0.67 -2.77 -6.52
N GLN A 60 1.54 -3.78 -6.51
CA GLN A 60 1.23 -5.12 -7.02
C GLN A 60 0.12 -5.82 -6.23
N ALA A 61 0.11 -5.66 -4.90
CA ALA A 61 -0.94 -6.21 -4.05
C ALA A 61 -2.30 -5.61 -4.40
N PHE A 62 -2.41 -4.29 -4.52
CA PHE A 62 -3.66 -3.64 -4.92
C PHE A 62 -4.12 -4.08 -6.31
N GLN A 63 -3.21 -4.16 -7.28
CA GLN A 63 -3.53 -4.67 -8.62
C GLN A 63 -4.01 -6.13 -8.59
N PHE A 64 -3.46 -6.96 -7.70
CA PHE A 64 -3.88 -8.35 -7.53
C PHE A 64 -5.28 -8.43 -6.90
N THR A 65 -5.52 -7.68 -5.81
CA THR A 65 -6.82 -7.67 -5.14
C THR A 65 -7.92 -7.15 -6.06
N ASP A 66 -7.63 -6.14 -6.89
CA ASP A 66 -8.60 -5.59 -7.85
C ASP A 66 -8.94 -6.57 -8.99
N LYS A 67 -7.99 -7.42 -9.40
CA LYS A 67 -8.20 -8.41 -10.47
C LYS A 67 -8.85 -9.70 -9.99
N HIS A 68 -8.45 -10.19 -8.81
CA HIS A 68 -8.85 -11.52 -8.32
C HIS A 68 -9.94 -11.46 -7.25
N GLY A 69 -10.13 -10.32 -6.58
CA GLY A 69 -11.06 -10.19 -5.45
C GLY A 69 -10.62 -10.94 -4.19
N GLU A 70 -9.36 -11.38 -4.14
CA GLU A 70 -8.75 -12.03 -2.98
C GLU A 70 -7.96 -11.00 -2.15
N VAL A 71 -7.74 -11.26 -0.87
CA VAL A 71 -6.99 -10.37 0.02
C VAL A 71 -5.56 -10.87 0.25
N CYS A 72 -4.62 -9.93 0.25
CA CYS A 72 -3.20 -10.20 0.41
C CYS A 72 -2.83 -10.21 1.91
N PRO A 73 -2.24 -11.29 2.45
CA PRO A 73 -1.76 -11.34 3.83
C PRO A 73 -0.53 -10.43 4.06
N ALA A 74 -0.12 -10.30 5.32
CA ALA A 74 1.06 -9.52 5.70
C ALA A 74 2.32 -10.03 4.96
N GLY A 75 3.08 -9.12 4.35
CA GLY A 75 4.28 -9.46 3.61
C GLY A 75 4.05 -10.18 2.27
N TRP A 76 2.79 -10.25 1.78
CA TRP A 76 2.47 -10.86 0.49
C TRP A 76 3.32 -10.32 -0.65
N LYS A 77 3.79 -11.23 -1.50
CA LYS A 77 4.51 -10.97 -2.75
C LYS A 77 3.84 -11.73 -3.90
N PRO A 78 4.09 -11.35 -5.17
CA PRO A 78 3.58 -12.11 -6.31
C PRO A 78 3.94 -13.60 -6.21
N GLY A 79 2.93 -14.47 -6.27
CA GLY A 79 3.09 -15.92 -6.12
C GLY A 79 2.97 -16.46 -4.69
N SER A 80 2.83 -15.60 -3.67
CA SER A 80 2.49 -16.03 -2.31
C SER A 80 1.01 -16.38 -2.18
N ASP A 81 0.71 -17.21 -1.18
CA ASP A 81 -0.66 -17.58 -0.84
C ASP A 81 -1.50 -16.35 -0.47
N THR A 82 -2.79 -16.41 -0.81
CA THR A 82 -3.78 -15.35 -0.65
C THR A 82 -4.95 -15.86 0.18
N ILE A 83 -5.75 -14.93 0.70
CA ILE A 83 -6.93 -15.26 1.50
C ILE A 83 -8.16 -14.94 0.66
N LYS A 84 -9.06 -15.92 0.51
CA LYS A 84 -10.38 -15.67 -0.09
C LYS A 84 -11.28 -15.00 0.95
N PRO A 85 -12.00 -13.91 0.60
CA PRO A 85 -12.83 -13.16 1.54
C PRO A 85 -14.16 -13.89 1.83
N ASP A 86 -14.06 -15.10 2.36
CA ASP A 86 -15.17 -15.94 2.78
C ASP A 86 -14.80 -16.65 4.11
N VAL A 87 -15.77 -16.76 5.03
CA VAL A 87 -15.54 -17.30 6.37
C VAL A 87 -15.08 -18.75 6.33
N GLN A 88 -15.56 -19.53 5.37
CA GLN A 88 -15.22 -20.94 5.26
C GLN A 88 -13.92 -21.12 4.48
N LYS A 89 -13.75 -20.40 3.36
CA LYS A 89 -12.54 -20.51 2.51
C LYS A 89 -11.30 -19.88 3.11
N SER A 90 -11.45 -18.91 4.02
CA SER A 90 -10.30 -18.31 4.73
C SER A 90 -9.62 -19.30 5.68
N LYS A 91 -10.36 -20.28 6.22
CA LYS A 91 -9.81 -21.33 7.10
C LYS A 91 -8.73 -22.15 6.39
N ASP A 92 -8.89 -22.41 5.09
CA ASP A 92 -7.91 -23.14 4.28
C ASP A 92 -6.53 -22.45 4.26
N PHE A 93 -6.50 -21.12 4.39
CA PHE A 93 -5.26 -20.36 4.52
C PHE A 93 -4.68 -20.47 5.93
N PHE A 94 -5.50 -20.25 6.96
CA PHE A 94 -5.04 -20.30 8.36
C PHE A 94 -4.62 -21.70 8.83
N SER A 95 -5.14 -22.77 8.21
CA SER A 95 -4.72 -24.15 8.52
C SER A 95 -3.35 -24.53 7.94
N LYS A 96 -2.79 -23.74 7.03
CA LYS A 96 -1.45 -23.99 6.43
C LYS A 96 -0.31 -23.30 7.17
N GLN A 97 -0.63 -22.39 8.10
CA GLN A 97 0.31 -21.56 8.84
C GLN A 97 0.80 -22.28 10.11
#